data_AF-A0A2N7RY37-F1
#
_entry.id   AF-A0A2N7RY37-F1
#
_cell.length_a   1.000
_cell.length_b   1.000
_cell.length_c   1.000
_cell.angle_alpha   90.00
_cell.angle_beta   90.00
_cell.angle_gamma   90.00
#
_symmetry.space_group_name_H-M   'P 1'
#
loop_
_entity.id
_entity.type
_entity.pdbx_description
1 polymer ?
#
loop_
_entity_poly.entity_id
_entity_poly.type
_entity_poly.pdbx_seq_one_letter_code
_entity_poly.pdbx_strand_id
1 'polypeptide(L)'
;MFRTATGAAIRPTWVVADPGEPGWKGYWTIARQHLTDVAEAVAIRDGLVFIEMHYSTAEQCDTRCQTAEGNDCTCSCEGKYHGRGEHAAWLEVGDTTLFRGGDEKIVTRSLDGQQALRDREDRLAELIRQIGR
;
A
#
# COMPACT_ATOMS: atom_id res chain seq x y z
N MET A 1 20.33 9.87 -0.98
CA MET A 1 19.88 9.22 0.27
C MET A 1 18.65 9.96 0.76
N PHE A 2 17.48 9.33 0.66
CA PHE A 2 16.21 9.98 0.96
C PHE A 2 16.00 10.09 2.48
N ARG A 3 15.59 11.26 2.93
CA ARG A 3 15.39 11.60 4.35
C ARG A 3 13.97 12.12 4.55
N THR A 4 13.39 11.90 5.73
CA THR A 4 12.16 12.59 6.14
C THR A 4 12.40 14.10 6.29
N ALA A 5 11.34 14.89 6.47
CA ALA A 5 11.45 16.30 6.83
C ALA A 5 12.24 16.55 8.14
N THR A 6 12.38 15.52 8.99
CA THR A 6 13.17 15.52 10.22
C THR A 6 14.60 14.99 10.04
N GLY A 7 15.01 14.64 8.81
CA GLY A 7 16.37 14.19 8.50
C GLY A 7 16.64 12.70 8.75
N ALA A 8 15.64 11.93 9.18
CA ALA A 8 15.75 10.49 9.42
C ALA A 8 15.89 9.73 8.09
N ALA A 9 16.76 8.72 8.04
CA ALA A 9 16.96 7.92 6.85
C ALA A 9 15.68 7.13 6.53
N ILE A 10 15.18 7.26 5.29
CA ILE A 10 14.07 6.43 4.78
C ILE A 10 14.68 5.09 4.35
N ARG A 11 14.97 4.21 5.31
CA ARG A 11 15.44 2.85 5.06
C ARG A 11 14.49 1.87 5.74
N PRO A 12 14.31 0.67 5.16
CA PRO A 12 13.62 -0.40 5.87
C PRO A 12 14.22 -0.58 7.27
N THR A 13 13.40 -0.53 8.30
CA THR A 13 13.83 -0.65 9.69
C THR A 13 13.13 -1.83 10.33
N TRP A 14 13.91 -2.76 10.88
CA TRP A 14 13.35 -3.84 11.69
C TRP A 14 12.90 -3.29 13.04
N VAL A 15 11.62 -3.49 13.35
CA VAL A 15 11.02 -3.18 14.65
C VAL A 15 10.83 -4.50 15.39
N VAL A 16 11.42 -4.60 16.57
CA VAL A 16 11.27 -5.79 17.43
C VAL A 16 9.87 -5.77 18.02
N ALA A 17 9.19 -6.91 18.01
CA ALA A 17 7.87 -7.04 18.64
C ALA A 17 8.00 -6.95 20.16
N ASP A 18 7.00 -6.35 20.81
CA ASP A 18 6.99 -6.28 22.27
C ASP A 18 6.92 -7.69 22.89
N PRO A 19 7.57 -7.91 24.04
CA PRO A 19 7.53 -9.20 24.72
C PRO A 19 6.09 -9.64 25.01
N GLY A 20 5.66 -10.75 24.41
CA GLY A 20 4.33 -11.33 24.62
C GLY A 20 3.32 -11.12 23.49
N GLU A 21 3.68 -10.38 22.41
CA GLU A 21 2.83 -10.34 21.22
C GLU A 21 2.81 -11.70 20.50
N PRO A 22 1.63 -12.23 20.15
CA PRO A 22 1.53 -13.49 19.42
C PRO A 22 2.00 -13.34 17.97
N GLY A 23 2.84 -14.28 17.51
CA GLY A 23 3.14 -14.51 16.10
C GLY A 23 4.58 -14.21 15.68
N TRP A 24 5.05 -12.97 15.81
CA TRP A 24 6.25 -12.50 15.11
C TRP A 24 7.32 -11.99 16.09
N LYS A 25 8.61 -12.20 15.76
CA LYS A 25 9.74 -11.63 16.54
C LYS A 25 9.95 -10.12 16.29
N GLY A 26 9.14 -9.54 15.39
CA GLY A 26 9.26 -8.19 14.87
C GLY A 26 8.79 -8.11 13.42
N TYR A 27 8.88 -6.92 12.84
CA TYR A 27 8.45 -6.63 11.48
C TYR A 27 9.36 -5.58 10.81
N TRP A 28 9.45 -5.60 9.49
CA TRP A 28 10.10 -4.55 8.73
C TRP A 28 9.12 -3.39 8.50
N THR A 29 9.56 -2.18 8.84
CA THR A 29 8.86 -0.95 8.50
C THR A 29 9.50 -0.33 7.27
N ILE A 30 8.69 0.19 6.35
CA ILE A 30 9.11 0.94 5.17
C ILE A 30 8.34 2.25 5.11
N ALA A 31 8.86 3.26 4.41
CA ALA A 31 8.02 4.42 4.10
C ALA A 31 6.88 4.01 3.17
N ARG A 32 5.69 4.58 3.40
CA ARG A 32 4.46 4.22 2.69
C ARG A 32 4.58 4.31 1.17
N GLN A 33 5.30 5.31 0.66
CA GLN A 33 5.54 5.50 -0.78
C GLN A 33 6.23 4.29 -1.46
N HIS A 34 6.89 3.42 -0.69
CA HIS A 34 7.58 2.23 -1.20
C HIS A 34 6.73 0.96 -1.15
N LEU A 35 5.50 1.03 -0.65
CA LEU A 35 4.64 -0.15 -0.49
C LEU A 35 4.47 -0.90 -1.81
N THR A 36 4.10 -0.19 -2.88
CA THR A 36 3.88 -0.76 -4.22
C THR A 36 5.12 -1.47 -4.75
N ASP A 37 6.29 -0.81 -4.70
CA ASP A 37 7.54 -1.39 -5.20
C ASP A 37 7.95 -2.66 -4.43
N VAL A 38 7.78 -2.65 -3.11
CA VAL A 38 8.10 -3.79 -2.24
C VAL A 38 7.14 -4.93 -2.49
N ALA A 39 5.84 -4.65 -2.54
CA ALA A 39 4.81 -5.67 -2.72
C ALA A 39 4.92 -6.31 -4.12
N GLU A 40 5.21 -5.54 -5.18
CA GLU A 40 5.47 -6.08 -6.52
C GLU A 40 6.71 -6.98 -6.51
N ALA A 41 7.80 -6.52 -5.90
CA ALA A 41 9.03 -7.30 -5.84
C ALA A 41 8.83 -8.63 -5.12
N VAL A 42 8.05 -8.65 -4.04
CA VAL A 42 7.68 -9.88 -3.32
C VAL A 42 6.77 -10.76 -4.18
N ALA A 43 5.73 -10.21 -4.81
CA ALA A 43 4.81 -10.96 -5.68
C ALA A 43 5.53 -11.59 -6.88
N ILE A 44 6.44 -10.86 -7.52
CA ILE A 44 7.25 -11.36 -8.65
C ILE A 44 8.18 -12.47 -8.19
N ARG A 45 8.82 -12.32 -7.02
CA ARG A 45 9.78 -13.30 -6.48
C ARG A 45 9.09 -14.57 -6.00
N ASP A 46 8.01 -14.42 -5.24
CA ASP A 46 7.37 -15.51 -4.48
C ASP A 46 6.06 -16.00 -5.11
N GLY A 47 5.60 -15.34 -6.19
CA GLY A 47 4.39 -15.67 -6.93
C GLY A 47 3.11 -15.03 -6.39
N LEU A 48 3.07 -14.67 -5.10
CA LEU A 48 1.92 -14.07 -4.44
C LEU A 48 2.36 -13.26 -3.21
N VAL A 49 1.70 -12.13 -2.96
CA VAL A 49 1.79 -11.39 -1.70
C VAL A 49 0.39 -11.04 -1.20
N PHE A 50 0.20 -11.10 0.13
CA PHE A 50 -0.99 -10.55 0.80
C PHE A 50 -0.63 -9.24 1.48
N ILE A 51 -1.51 -8.25 1.36
CA ILE A 51 -1.30 -6.91 1.90
C ILE A 51 -2.50 -6.55 2.74
N GLU A 52 -2.24 -6.30 4.02
CA GLU A 52 -3.24 -5.81 4.96
C GLU A 52 -3.21 -4.28 4.97
N MET A 53 -4.37 -3.68 4.74
CA MET A 53 -4.57 -2.24 4.68
C MET A 53 -5.56 -1.82 5.77
N HIS A 54 -5.20 -0.75 6.48
CA HIS A 54 -6.02 -0.20 7.55
C HIS A 54 -6.64 1.12 7.10
N TYR A 55 -7.95 1.21 7.17
CA TYR A 55 -8.74 2.38 6.82
C TYR A 55 -9.46 2.91 8.05
N SER A 56 -9.59 4.23 8.18
CA SER A 56 -10.43 4.81 9.22
C SER A 56 -11.91 4.68 8.84
N THR A 57 -12.75 4.27 9.78
CA THR A 57 -14.21 4.33 9.63
C THR A 57 -14.78 5.74 9.83
N ALA A 58 -14.00 6.65 10.43
CA ALA A 58 -14.39 8.03 10.70
C ALA A 58 -13.93 9.00 9.60
N GLU A 59 -12.80 8.72 8.93
CA GLU A 59 -12.28 9.57 7.86
C GLU A 59 -13.15 9.48 6.61
N GLN A 60 -13.81 10.58 6.27
CA GLN A 60 -14.59 10.70 5.04
C GLN A 60 -13.68 11.12 3.87
N CYS A 61 -13.97 10.58 2.69
CA CYS A 61 -13.27 10.97 1.46
C CYS A 61 -13.54 12.45 1.15
N ASP A 62 -12.47 13.23 0.99
CA ASP A 62 -12.52 14.64 0.62
C ASP A 62 -11.91 14.89 -0.76
N THR A 63 -11.93 16.15 -1.21
CA THR A 63 -11.34 16.55 -2.50
C THR A 63 -9.83 16.27 -2.57
N ARG A 64 -9.12 16.34 -1.44
CA ARG A 64 -7.69 16.01 -1.39
C ARG A 64 -7.48 14.53 -1.73
N CYS A 65 -8.29 13.64 -1.17
CA CYS A 65 -8.27 12.22 -1.52
C CYS A 65 -8.62 12.00 -3.00
N GLN A 66 -9.67 12.66 -3.50
CA GLN A 66 -10.12 12.53 -4.90
C GLN A 66 -9.15 13.08 -5.95
N THR A 67 -8.21 13.92 -5.54
CA THR A 67 -7.21 14.52 -6.42
C THR A 67 -5.79 14.09 -6.08
N ALA A 68 -5.63 13.23 -5.08
CA ALA A 68 -4.33 12.75 -4.65
C ALA A 68 -3.68 11.88 -5.73
N GLU A 69 -2.36 12.00 -5.81
CA GLU A 69 -1.49 11.16 -6.64
C GLU A 69 -0.81 10.13 -5.73
N GLY A 70 -0.75 8.87 -6.16
CA GLY A 70 -0.12 7.77 -5.43
C GLY A 70 -1.10 6.85 -4.69
N ASN A 71 -0.59 6.12 -3.70
CA ASN A 71 -1.29 5.01 -3.02
C ASN A 71 -1.61 5.32 -1.54
N ASP A 72 -1.62 6.61 -1.16
CA ASP A 72 -1.83 7.04 0.23
C ASP A 72 -3.31 7.28 0.50
N CYS A 73 -4.03 6.18 0.74
CA CYS A 73 -5.43 6.21 1.10
C CYS A 73 -5.66 5.61 2.49
N THR A 74 -6.31 6.36 3.38
CA THR A 74 -6.77 5.92 4.71
C THR A 74 -8.27 6.15 4.92
N CYS A 75 -8.98 6.75 3.97
CA CYS A 75 -10.43 7.01 4.07
C CYS A 75 -11.23 5.72 4.24
N SER A 76 -12.42 5.86 4.81
CA SER A 76 -13.50 4.86 4.82
C SER A 76 -13.94 4.40 3.42
N CYS A 77 -13.54 5.14 2.37
CA CYS A 77 -13.83 4.82 0.99
C CYS A 77 -12.93 3.73 0.40
N GLU A 78 -11.92 3.26 1.13
CA GLU A 78 -11.06 2.13 0.75
C GLU A 78 -10.33 2.33 -0.59
N GLY A 79 -10.14 3.59 -0.96
CA GLY A 79 -9.55 4.00 -2.23
C GLY A 79 -10.55 4.13 -3.38
N LYS A 80 -11.83 3.83 -3.20
CA LYS A 80 -12.85 3.85 -4.28
C LYS A 80 -12.96 5.17 -5.04
N TYR A 81 -12.69 6.28 -4.35
CA TYR A 81 -12.80 7.63 -4.91
C TYR A 81 -11.49 8.40 -4.84
N HIS A 82 -10.36 7.73 -4.68
CA HIS A 82 -9.07 8.41 -4.65
C HIS A 82 -8.75 8.95 -6.08
N GLY A 83 -7.83 9.90 -6.24
CA GLY A 83 -7.27 10.42 -7.50
C GLY A 83 -7.87 10.07 -8.89
N ARG A 84 -6.96 9.74 -9.83
CA ARG A 84 -7.25 9.36 -11.22
C ARG A 84 -7.73 7.91 -11.39
N GLY A 85 -8.17 7.26 -10.32
CA GLY A 85 -8.40 5.81 -10.37
C GLY A 85 -7.10 5.00 -10.35
N GLU A 86 -5.96 5.59 -10.00
CA GLU A 86 -4.73 4.85 -9.65
C GLU A 86 -4.92 4.17 -8.29
N HIS A 87 -5.90 3.28 -8.21
CA HIS A 87 -6.13 2.45 -7.03
C HIS A 87 -6.15 1.03 -7.50
N ALA A 88 -5.39 0.22 -6.78
CA ALA A 88 -5.70 -1.18 -6.64
C ALA A 88 -5.60 -2.01 -7.93
N ALA A 89 -4.43 -2.01 -8.57
CA ALA A 89 -4.07 -3.16 -9.40
C ALA A 89 -4.02 -4.49 -8.60
N TRP A 90 -4.02 -4.37 -7.28
CA TRP A 90 -4.15 -5.43 -6.28
C TRP A 90 -5.61 -5.91 -6.20
N LEU A 91 -5.87 -7.09 -6.78
CA LEU A 91 -7.15 -7.80 -6.68
C LEU A 91 -7.57 -7.93 -5.21
N GLU A 92 -8.80 -7.53 -4.92
CA GLU A 92 -9.42 -7.72 -3.62
C GLU A 92 -9.70 -9.21 -3.42
N VAL A 93 -9.10 -9.82 -2.39
CA VAL A 93 -9.32 -11.25 -2.08
C VAL A 93 -10.27 -11.34 -0.89
N GLY A 94 -11.54 -11.05 -1.19
CA GLY A 94 -12.69 -11.25 -0.30
C GLY A 94 -12.96 -10.15 0.73
N ASP A 95 -14.21 -10.11 1.19
CA ASP A 95 -14.70 -9.23 2.26
C ASP A 95 -14.22 -9.71 3.65
N THR A 96 -12.92 -9.75 3.92
CA THR A 96 -12.45 -9.99 5.30
C THR A 96 -12.39 -8.66 6.03
N THR A 97 -13.56 -8.09 6.35
CA THR A 97 -13.65 -6.91 7.20
C THR A 97 -13.53 -7.33 8.66
N LEU A 98 -12.34 -7.20 9.23
CA LEU A 98 -12.13 -7.33 10.67
C LEU A 98 -12.23 -5.95 11.33
N PHE A 99 -13.19 -5.80 12.24
CA PHE A 99 -13.32 -4.61 13.08
C PHE A 99 -12.53 -4.80 14.36
N ARG A 100 -11.39 -4.11 14.50
CA ARG A 100 -10.61 -4.14 15.73
C ARG A 100 -11.06 -3.00 16.65
N GLY A 101 -12.15 -3.23 17.40
CA GLY A 101 -12.57 -2.42 18.56
C GLY A 101 -12.16 -0.94 18.59
N GLY A 102 -12.53 -0.19 17.56
CA GLY A 102 -12.08 1.19 17.32
C GLY A 102 -12.39 1.60 15.89
N ASP A 103 -12.24 2.89 15.58
CA ASP A 103 -12.63 3.54 14.31
C ASP A 103 -11.79 3.11 13.08
N GLU A 104 -11.46 1.82 12.96
CA GLU A 104 -10.55 1.23 11.98
C GLU A 104 -11.15 -0.03 11.33
N LYS A 105 -11.10 -0.07 9.99
CA LYS A 105 -11.49 -1.16 9.10
C LYS A 105 -10.23 -1.78 8.48
N ILE A 106 -10.03 -3.08 8.67
CA ILE A 106 -8.93 -3.82 8.05
C ILE A 106 -9.42 -4.52 6.78
N VAL A 107 -8.64 -4.43 5.70
CA VAL A 107 -8.91 -5.07 4.41
C VAL A 107 -7.65 -5.75 3.90
N THR A 108 -7.78 -7.02 3.51
CA THR A 108 -6.68 -7.79 2.91
C THR A 108 -6.81 -7.85 1.40
N ARG A 109 -5.75 -7.47 0.69
CA ARG A 109 -5.63 -7.57 -0.77
C ARG A 109 -4.57 -8.59 -1.13
N SER A 110 -4.61 -9.12 -2.35
CA SER A 110 -3.49 -9.92 -2.87
C SER A 110 -2.96 -9.35 -4.19
N LEU A 111 -1.73 -9.72 -4.51
CA LEU A 111 -1.19 -9.55 -5.84
C LEU A 111 -0.37 -10.76 -6.23
N ASP A 112 -0.75 -11.35 -7.34
CA ASP A 112 0.01 -12.38 -8.00
C ASP A 112 1.15 -11.79 -8.84
N GLY A 113 2.21 -12.56 -9.03
CA GLY A 113 3.40 -12.10 -9.75
C GLY A 113 3.15 -11.74 -11.22
N GLN A 114 2.11 -12.29 -11.87
CA GLN A 114 1.80 -11.94 -13.26
C GLN A 114 1.11 -10.58 -13.34
N GLN A 115 0.20 -10.29 -12.42
CA GLN A 115 -0.39 -8.95 -12.29
C GLN A 115 0.70 -7.92 -11.98
N ALA A 116 1.60 -8.22 -11.05
CA ALA A 116 2.72 -7.35 -10.69
C ALA A 116 3.61 -6.94 -11.89
N LEU A 117 3.90 -7.90 -12.78
CA LEU A 117 4.68 -7.64 -13.99
C LEU A 117 3.94 -6.70 -14.95
N ARG A 118 2.64 -6.97 -15.19
CA ARG A 118 1.80 -6.11 -16.05
C ARG A 118 1.73 -4.69 -15.52
N ASP A 119 1.48 -4.52 -14.23
CA ASP A 119 1.37 -3.20 -13.60
C ASP A 119 2.66 -2.39 -13.74
N ARG A 120 3.81 -3.06 -13.59
CA ARG A 120 5.12 -2.43 -13.75
C ARG A 120 5.38 -2.02 -15.20
N GLU A 121 5.00 -2.84 -16.17
CA GLU A 121 5.11 -2.53 -17.60
C GLU A 121 4.21 -1.35 -17.99
N ASP A 122 2.97 -1.33 -17.52
CA ASP A 122 2.01 -0.24 -17.78
C ASP A 122 2.50 1.08 -17.20
N ARG A 123 3.02 1.07 -15.96
CA ARG A 123 3.62 2.25 -15.31
C ARG A 123 4.83 2.76 -16.09
N LEU A 124 5.70 1.87 -16.55
CA LEU A 124 6.87 2.25 -17.36
C LEU A 124 6.43 2.87 -18.69
N ALA A 125 5.45 2.26 -19.36
CA ALA A 125 4.91 2.78 -20.62
C ALA A 125 4.30 4.17 -20.44
N GLU A 126 3.60 4.42 -19.32
CA GLU A 126 3.08 5.74 -19.01
C GLU A 126 4.17 6.78 -18.76
N LEU A 127 5.20 6.45 -17.99
CA LEU A 127 6.35 7.34 -17.79
C LEU A 127 7.03 7.69 -19.11
N ILE A 128 7.21 6.71 -20.01
CA ILE A 128 7.77 6.96 -21.35
C ILE A 128 6.88 7.91 -22.15
N ARG A 129 5.54 7.74 -22.11
CA ARG A 129 4.58 8.65 -22.78
C ARG A 129 4.58 10.06 -22.21
N GLN A 130 4.93 10.24 -20.93
CA GLN A 130 5.00 11.56 -20.28
C GLN A 130 6.32 12.27 -20.62
N ILE A 131 7.44 11.54 -20.70
CA ILE A 131 8.77 12.09 -21.05
C ILE A 131 8.89 12.40 -22.56
N GLY A 132 8.18 11.66 -23.41
CA GLY A 132 8.19 11.87 -24.87
C GLY A 132 7.34 13.04 -25.38
N ARG A 133 6.73 13.83 -24.49
CA ARG A 133 6.03 15.09 -24.81
C ARG A 133 6.89 16.28 -24.41
#